data_AF-A0A6N6MLY3-F1
#
_entry.id   AF-A0A6N6MLY3-F1
#
_cell.length_a   1.000
_cell.length_b   1.000
_cell.length_c   1.000
_cell.angle_alpha   90.00
_cell.angle_beta   90.00
_cell.angle_gamma   90.00
#
_symmetry.space_group_name_H-M   'P 1'
#
loop_
_entity.id
_entity.type
_entity.pdbx_description
1 polymer ?
#
loop_
_entity_poly.entity_id
_entity_poly.type
_entity_poly.pdbx_seq_one_letter_code
_entity_poly.pdbx_strand_id
1 'polypeptide(L)'
;MPVNTDNTADINWKFIPFSANDADLFTANNPLTAIFLIEAGASRFLTKLSADEGAIMVSDYTSNDWTISTIQTPDTETQPFSGNRQWGWLINQNGNLELFTRAVDVAIISDLILIYRSNPFSDIDEECQQNDYYNVAEATWKNMQQEISEWINDDEISNGGQASINPPKALRVKKQTIIEILTSTESINQILSNCN
;
A
#
# COMPACT_ATOMS: atom_id res chain seq x y z
N MET A 1 -19.81 9.93 1.32
CA MET A 1 -19.52 8.88 0.31
C MET A 1 -20.64 7.86 0.40
N PRO A 2 -21.23 7.42 -0.73
CA PRO A 2 -22.27 6.39 -0.72
C PRO A 2 -21.67 5.05 -0.27
N VAL A 3 -22.41 4.30 0.53
CA VAL A 3 -21.93 3.11 1.24
C VAL A 3 -22.01 1.90 0.30
N ASN A 4 -20.87 1.37 -0.13
CA ASN A 4 -20.80 0.13 -0.90
C ASN A 4 -20.94 -1.07 0.07
N THR A 5 -21.98 -1.88 -0.11
CA THR A 5 -22.30 -3.00 0.78
C THR A 5 -21.48 -4.28 0.52
N ASP A 6 -20.68 -4.31 -0.54
CA ASP A 6 -19.75 -5.42 -0.85
C ASP A 6 -18.32 -5.13 -0.37
N ASN A 7 -18.13 -4.09 0.46
CA ASN A 7 -16.81 -3.67 0.90
C ASN A 7 -16.14 -4.76 1.74
N THR A 8 -15.10 -5.37 1.17
CA THR A 8 -14.26 -6.35 1.85
C THR A 8 -13.36 -5.60 2.82
N ALA A 9 -13.91 -5.37 4.03
CA ALA A 9 -13.37 -4.55 5.10
C ALA A 9 -13.31 -3.05 4.74
N ASP A 10 -14.20 -2.27 5.37
CA ASP A 10 -14.03 -0.81 5.50
C ASP A 10 -12.76 -0.55 6.33
N ILE A 11 -11.60 -0.59 5.68
CA ILE A 11 -10.34 -0.11 6.24
C ILE A 11 -10.33 1.38 5.97
N ASN A 12 -10.44 2.18 7.03
CA ASN A 12 -10.21 3.61 6.92
C ASN A 12 -8.71 3.89 7.01
N TRP A 13 -8.26 4.81 6.16
CA TRP A 13 -6.92 5.36 6.21
C TRP A 13 -7.08 6.87 6.36
N LYS A 14 -6.37 7.43 7.33
CA LYS A 14 -6.36 8.87 7.56
C LYS A 14 -4.93 9.34 7.58
N PHE A 15 -4.65 10.35 6.75
CA PHE A 15 -3.37 11.02 6.70
C PHE A 15 -3.50 12.36 7.43
N ILE A 16 -2.67 12.56 8.45
CA ILE A 16 -2.72 13.75 9.31
C ILE A 16 -1.36 14.45 9.22
N PRO A 17 -1.30 15.74 8.88
CA PRO A 17 -0.05 16.48 8.94
C PRO A 17 0.59 16.36 10.33
N PHE A 18 1.88 16.04 10.39
CA PHE A 18 2.60 15.88 11.65
C PHE A 18 2.60 17.17 12.48
N SER A 19 2.65 18.32 11.79
CA SER A 19 2.47 19.64 12.38
C SER A 19 1.67 20.56 11.44
N ALA A 20 1.26 21.73 11.94
CA ALA A 20 0.64 22.76 11.09
C ALA A 20 1.58 23.20 9.95
N ASN A 21 2.89 23.25 10.21
CA ASN A 21 3.88 23.59 9.18
C ASN A 21 3.93 22.55 8.07
N ASP A 22 3.72 21.26 8.37
CA ASP A 22 3.67 20.20 7.36
C ASP A 22 2.43 20.34 6.46
N ALA A 23 1.31 20.78 7.01
CA ALA A 23 0.09 21.07 6.24
C ALA A 23 0.33 22.25 5.28
N ASP A 24 0.94 23.32 5.77
CA ASP A 24 1.27 24.50 4.96
C ASP A 24 2.30 24.14 3.89
N LEU A 25 3.31 23.34 4.23
CA LEU A 25 4.35 22.90 3.31
C LEU A 25 3.78 22.04 2.18
N PHE A 26 2.90 21.09 2.49
CA PHE A 26 2.30 20.21 1.48
C PHE A 26 1.48 20.95 0.42
N THR A 27 0.84 22.06 0.81
CA THR A 27 0.03 22.89 -0.11
C THR A 27 0.83 23.98 -0.80
N ALA A 28 2.10 24.16 -0.42
CA ALA A 28 3.00 25.10 -1.06
C ALA A 28 3.49 24.60 -2.43
N ASN A 29 4.16 25.48 -3.18
CA ASN A 29 4.79 25.12 -4.46
C ASN A 29 5.94 24.10 -4.32
N ASN A 30 6.35 23.79 -3.09
CA ASN A 30 7.39 22.82 -2.79
C ASN A 30 6.99 22.00 -1.54
N PRO A 31 6.32 20.84 -1.72
CA PRO A 31 5.89 19.98 -0.63
C PRO A 31 7.00 19.10 -0.07
N LEU A 32 8.23 19.20 -0.59
CA LEU A 32 9.34 18.34 -0.18
C LEU A 32 9.53 18.42 1.32
N THR A 33 9.70 17.27 1.97
CA THR A 33 9.84 17.08 3.41
C THR A 33 8.57 17.25 4.25
N ALA A 34 7.40 17.54 3.66
CA ALA A 34 6.14 17.51 4.41
C ALA A 34 5.88 16.11 4.99
N ILE A 35 5.62 16.04 6.30
CA ILE A 35 5.42 14.80 7.04
C ILE A 35 3.94 14.59 7.36
N PHE A 36 3.47 13.36 7.16
CA PHE A 36 2.14 12.92 7.53
C PHE A 36 2.18 11.67 8.39
N LEU A 37 1.37 11.67 9.44
CA LEU A 37 1.00 10.49 10.20
C LEU A 37 -0.07 9.70 9.44
N ILE A 38 0.04 8.38 9.50
CA ILE A 38 -0.95 7.43 8.98
C ILE A 38 -1.67 6.84 10.17
N GLU A 39 -2.98 7.04 10.23
CA GLU A 39 -3.88 6.31 11.13
C GLU A 39 -4.70 5.33 10.28
N ALA A 40 -4.51 4.04 10.52
CA ALA A 40 -5.31 2.97 9.90
C ALA A 40 -6.30 2.40 10.93
N GLY A 41 -7.55 2.21 10.54
CA GLY A 41 -8.57 1.60 11.39
C GLY A 41 -9.49 0.69 10.58
N ALA A 42 -9.90 -0.43 11.17
CA ALA A 42 -10.86 -1.33 10.53
C ALA A 42 -11.94 -1.78 11.52
N SER A 43 -13.15 -1.97 11.01
CA SER A 43 -14.38 -2.16 11.81
C SER A 43 -14.53 -3.54 12.46
N ARG A 44 -13.59 -4.47 12.27
CA ARG A 44 -13.68 -5.86 12.75
C ARG A 44 -12.57 -6.26 13.72
N PHE A 45 -12.97 -7.02 14.75
CA PHE A 45 -12.18 -7.55 15.88
C PHE A 45 -10.83 -8.23 15.51
N LEU A 46 -10.61 -8.62 14.24
CA LEU A 46 -9.36 -9.22 13.75
C LEU A 46 -8.27 -8.20 13.34
N THR A 47 -8.56 -6.89 13.37
CA THR A 47 -7.68 -5.82 12.83
C THR A 47 -7.01 -4.94 13.88
N LYS A 48 -7.12 -5.30 15.17
CA LYS A 48 -6.30 -4.67 16.23
C LYS A 48 -4.78 -4.90 16.07
N LEU A 49 -4.38 -5.75 15.12
CA LEU A 49 -3.00 -6.02 14.73
C LEU A 49 -2.51 -5.18 13.54
N SER A 50 -3.37 -4.34 12.95
CA SER A 50 -3.07 -3.51 11.78
C SER A 50 -3.52 -2.05 11.96
N ALA A 51 -3.80 -1.64 13.20
CA ALA A 51 -3.96 -0.24 13.55
C ALA A 51 -2.55 0.37 13.62
N ASP A 52 -1.89 0.40 12.46
CA ASP A 52 -0.51 0.85 12.35
C ASP A 52 -0.51 2.37 12.33
N GLU A 53 0.08 2.94 13.38
CA GLU A 53 0.46 4.34 13.45
C GLU A 53 1.79 4.47 12.73
N GLY A 54 1.79 5.12 11.57
CA GLY A 54 2.97 5.28 10.73
C GLY A 54 3.27 6.71 10.42
N ALA A 55 4.44 6.95 9.84
CA ALA A 55 4.75 8.23 9.26
C ALA A 55 5.28 8.09 7.84
N ILE A 56 4.93 9.05 7.00
CA ILE A 56 5.46 9.22 5.65
C ILE A 56 5.96 10.64 5.48
N MET A 57 6.92 10.80 4.58
CA MET A 57 7.45 12.09 4.17
C MET A 57 7.40 12.20 2.65
N VAL A 58 7.06 13.38 2.13
CA VAL A 58 7.25 13.68 0.70
C VAL A 58 8.75 13.75 0.41
N SER A 59 9.24 12.79 -0.38
CA SER A 59 10.67 12.63 -0.69
C SER A 59 11.03 13.07 -2.11
N ASP A 60 10.05 13.17 -2.99
CA ASP A 60 10.19 13.78 -4.32
C ASP A 60 8.84 14.31 -4.81
N TYR A 61 8.86 15.29 -5.72
CA TYR A 61 7.65 15.78 -6.36
C TYR A 61 7.94 16.42 -7.71
N THR A 62 6.93 16.38 -8.57
CA THR A 62 6.87 17.13 -9.83
C THR A 62 5.59 17.96 -9.85
N SER A 63 5.28 18.58 -10.99
CA SER A 63 3.98 19.23 -11.20
C SER A 63 2.79 18.25 -11.21
N ASN A 64 3.04 16.96 -11.38
CA ASN A 64 2.00 15.97 -11.68
C ASN A 64 2.15 14.68 -10.86
N ASP A 65 3.14 14.57 -9.99
CA ASP A 65 3.29 13.43 -9.09
C ASP A 65 4.03 13.79 -7.79
N TRP A 66 3.82 12.95 -6.78
CA TRP A 66 4.49 13.00 -5.49
C TRP A 66 4.99 11.60 -5.14
N THR A 67 6.24 11.53 -4.70
CA THR A 67 6.79 10.33 -4.07
C THR A 67 6.80 10.55 -2.57
N ILE A 68 6.19 9.60 -1.85
CA ILE A 68 6.19 9.52 -0.40
C ILE A 68 7.04 8.33 0.04
N SER A 69 7.83 8.53 1.09
CA SER A 69 8.66 7.50 1.70
C SER A 69 8.18 7.23 3.12
N THR A 70 8.12 5.96 3.51
CA THR A 70 7.93 5.61 4.93
C THR A 70 9.10 6.15 5.75
N ILE A 71 8.81 6.82 6.86
CA ILE A 71 9.79 7.28 7.83
C ILE A 71 9.38 6.86 9.24
N GLN A 72 10.31 6.96 10.18
CA GLN A 72 10.03 6.77 11.60
C GLN A 72 10.07 8.13 12.30
N THR A 73 9.09 8.39 13.16
CA THR A 73 9.06 9.57 14.04
C THR A 73 9.10 9.13 15.50
N PRO A 74 9.40 10.04 16.46
CA PRO A 74 9.29 9.73 17.88
C PRO A 74 7.87 9.33 18.32
N ASP A 75 6.86 9.75 17.58
CA ASP A 75 5.44 9.62 17.94
C ASP A 75 4.73 8.48 17.20
N THR A 76 5.46 7.66 16.43
CA THR A 76 4.88 6.56 15.63
C THR A 76 5.64 5.26 15.82
N GLU A 77 4.90 4.16 15.83
CA GLU A 77 5.47 2.83 15.65
C GLU A 77 5.97 2.61 14.20
N THR A 78 6.53 1.43 13.94
CA THR A 78 6.91 1.04 12.58
C THR A 78 5.70 0.50 11.82
N GLN A 79 5.40 1.10 10.67
CA GLN A 79 4.47 0.50 9.71
C GLN A 79 4.98 -0.88 9.26
N PRO A 80 4.08 -1.85 9.01
CA PRO A 80 4.43 -3.15 8.46
C PRO A 80 4.93 -3.03 7.01
N PHE A 81 4.87 -1.84 6.39
CA PHE A 81 5.43 -1.58 5.08
C PHE A 81 6.43 -0.44 5.13
N SER A 82 7.66 -0.74 4.70
CA SER A 82 8.67 0.27 4.42
C SER A 82 8.91 0.35 2.92
N GLY A 83 8.85 1.54 2.35
CA GLY A 83 8.97 1.69 0.91
C GLY A 83 8.72 3.10 0.41
N ASN A 84 8.75 3.21 -0.92
CA ASN A 84 8.42 4.42 -1.64
C ASN A 84 7.13 4.20 -2.43
N ARG A 85 6.19 5.13 -2.29
CA ARG A 85 4.94 5.14 -3.06
C ARG A 85 4.84 6.44 -3.83
N GLN A 86 4.54 6.32 -5.11
CA GLN A 86 4.33 7.44 -6.00
C GLN A 86 2.84 7.53 -6.35
N TRP A 87 2.32 8.75 -6.26
CA TRP A 87 0.96 9.12 -6.60
C TRP A 87 1.03 10.21 -7.65
N GLY A 88 0.20 10.13 -8.68
CA GLY A 88 0.20 11.19 -9.66
C GLY A 88 -0.79 11.00 -10.76
N TRP A 89 -0.64 11.87 -11.75
CA TRP A 89 -1.41 11.84 -12.97
C TRP A 89 -0.52 12.12 -14.18
N LEU A 90 -0.95 11.65 -15.33
CA LEU A 90 -0.31 11.93 -16.62
C LEU A 90 -1.35 11.99 -17.73
N ILE A 91 -1.01 12.61 -18.85
CA ILE A 91 -1.78 12.49 -20.09
C ILE A 91 -1.10 11.42 -20.93
N ASN A 92 -1.82 10.33 -21.20
CA ASN A 92 -1.25 9.21 -21.94
C ASN A 92 -1.18 9.51 -23.45
N GLN A 93 -0.61 8.57 -24.22
CA GLN A 93 -0.40 8.74 -25.66
C GLN A 93 -1.69 8.94 -26.47
N ASN A 94 -2.84 8.57 -25.90
CA ASN A 94 -4.16 8.74 -26.51
C ASN A 94 -4.83 10.06 -26.10
N GLY A 95 -4.15 10.91 -25.31
CA GLY A 95 -4.69 12.18 -24.81
C GLY A 95 -5.60 12.04 -23.58
N ASN A 96 -5.70 10.85 -22.98
CA ASN A 96 -6.54 10.62 -21.80
C ASN A 96 -5.78 10.94 -20.51
N LEU A 97 -6.49 11.49 -19.53
CA LEU A 97 -5.99 11.62 -18.16
C LEU A 97 -5.90 10.23 -17.52
N GLU A 98 -4.73 9.90 -17.00
CA GLU A 98 -4.46 8.67 -16.27
C GLU A 98 -3.99 9.03 -14.86
N LEU A 99 -4.80 8.65 -13.87
CA LEU A 99 -4.40 8.66 -12.47
C LEU A 99 -3.65 7.37 -12.18
N PHE A 100 -2.52 7.45 -11.49
CA PHE A 100 -1.70 6.29 -11.21
C PHE A 100 -1.17 6.27 -9.79
N THR A 101 -0.94 5.04 -9.33
CA THR A 101 -0.14 4.73 -8.15
C THR A 101 0.92 3.72 -8.50
N ARG A 102 2.09 3.87 -7.89
CA ARG A 102 3.19 2.92 -8.01
C ARG A 102 3.82 2.77 -6.65
N ALA A 103 4.20 1.56 -6.28
CA ALA A 103 4.79 1.29 -4.98
C ALA A 103 5.93 0.29 -5.12
N VAL A 104 6.99 0.52 -4.34
CA VAL A 104 8.02 -0.48 -4.07
C VAL A 104 8.10 -0.60 -2.56
N ASP A 105 7.38 -1.59 -2.04
CA ASP A 105 7.21 -1.81 -0.61
C ASP A 105 7.85 -3.13 -0.17
N VAL A 106 8.41 -3.12 1.03
CA VAL A 106 8.84 -4.30 1.75
C VAL A 106 7.93 -4.47 2.96
N ALA A 107 7.23 -5.61 3.02
CA ALA A 107 6.55 -6.02 4.23
C ALA A 107 7.58 -6.40 5.30
N ILE A 108 7.53 -5.75 6.46
CA ILE A 108 8.24 -6.11 7.69
C ILE A 108 7.20 -6.79 8.59
N ILE A 109 7.25 -8.11 8.66
CA ILE A 109 6.44 -8.86 9.62
C ILE A 109 7.10 -8.68 10.98
N SER A 110 6.41 -8.09 11.96
CA SER A 110 6.97 -7.97 13.31
C SER A 110 7.03 -9.34 13.98
N ASP A 111 8.08 -9.57 14.76
CA ASP A 111 8.27 -10.80 15.56
C ASP A 111 7.08 -11.07 16.51
N LEU A 112 6.29 -10.05 16.85
CA LEU A 112 5.14 -10.18 17.72
C LEU A 112 3.98 -10.96 17.06
N ILE A 113 3.85 -10.90 15.73
CA ILE A 113 2.87 -11.71 14.99
C ILE A 113 3.32 -13.17 14.91
N LEU A 114 4.62 -13.41 14.81
CA LEU A 114 5.21 -14.75 14.90
C LEU A 114 4.94 -15.39 16.27
N ILE A 115 4.98 -14.62 17.36
CA ILE A 115 4.73 -15.12 18.72
C ILE A 115 3.23 -15.30 19.02
N TYR A 116 2.34 -14.44 18.52
CA TYR A 116 0.90 -14.53 18.83
C TYR A 116 0.16 -15.61 18.01
N ARG A 117 0.73 -16.02 16.87
CA ARG A 117 0.19 -17.12 16.02
C ARG A 117 0.99 -18.42 16.10
N SER A 118 2.04 -18.48 16.94
CA SER A 118 2.69 -19.75 17.28
C SER A 118 1.76 -20.62 18.13
N ASN A 119 0.81 -21.28 17.48
CA ASN A 119 0.45 -22.61 17.91
C ASN A 119 1.72 -23.46 17.73
N PRO A 120 2.29 -24.08 18.78
CA PRO A 120 3.54 -24.86 18.69
C PRO A 120 3.45 -26.11 17.80
N PHE A 121 2.38 -26.25 17.01
CA PHE A 121 2.07 -27.37 16.12
C PHE A 121 1.69 -26.95 14.69
N SER A 122 1.80 -25.68 14.32
CA SER A 122 1.53 -25.24 12.94
C SER A 122 2.77 -24.61 12.33
N ASP A 123 3.37 -25.33 11.38
CA ASP A 123 4.30 -24.79 10.38
C ASP A 123 3.54 -23.74 9.54
N ILE A 124 3.38 -22.52 10.05
CA ILE A 124 2.81 -21.41 9.28
C ILE A 124 3.99 -20.74 8.59
N ASP A 125 4.20 -21.13 7.34
CA ASP A 125 5.19 -20.59 6.43
C ASP A 125 5.13 -19.05 6.41
N GLU A 126 6.28 -18.37 6.60
CA GLU A 126 6.37 -16.90 6.58
C GLU A 126 5.83 -16.30 5.28
N GLU A 127 5.87 -17.07 4.18
CA GLU A 127 5.29 -16.73 2.88
C GLU A 127 3.76 -16.52 2.95
N CYS A 128 3.04 -17.31 3.75
CA CYS A 128 1.59 -17.18 3.93
C CYS A 128 1.22 -15.86 4.63
N GLN A 129 2.06 -15.38 5.55
CA GLN A 129 1.80 -14.15 6.28
C GLN A 129 2.04 -12.91 5.41
N GLN A 130 3.06 -12.93 4.54
CA GLN A 130 3.28 -11.84 3.56
C GLN A 130 2.12 -11.74 2.56
N ASN A 131 1.53 -12.88 2.18
CA ASN A 131 0.39 -12.90 1.27
C ASN A 131 -0.85 -12.19 1.86
N ASP A 132 -1.16 -12.40 3.15
CA ASP A 132 -2.26 -11.68 3.80
C ASP A 132 -2.07 -10.15 3.73
N TYR A 133 -0.84 -9.66 3.96
CA TYR A 133 -0.52 -8.24 3.88
C TYR A 133 -0.61 -7.69 2.44
N TYR A 134 -0.05 -8.39 1.45
CA TYR A 134 -0.16 -7.97 0.06
C TYR A 134 -1.62 -7.99 -0.41
N ASN A 135 -2.44 -8.94 0.05
CA ASN A 135 -3.86 -9.00 -0.27
C ASN A 135 -4.62 -7.79 0.29
N VAL A 136 -4.32 -7.35 1.52
CA VAL A 136 -4.92 -6.14 2.11
C VAL A 136 -4.52 -4.89 1.33
N ALA A 137 -3.25 -4.76 0.96
CA ALA A 137 -2.77 -3.64 0.15
C ALA A 137 -3.45 -3.62 -1.24
N GLU A 138 -3.53 -4.78 -1.90
CA GLU A 138 -4.22 -4.92 -3.20
C GLU A 138 -5.71 -4.60 -3.12
N ALA A 139 -6.40 -5.06 -2.07
CA ALA A 139 -7.80 -4.72 -1.84
C ALA A 139 -7.99 -3.22 -1.64
N THR A 140 -7.12 -2.58 -0.86
CA THR A 140 -7.15 -1.12 -0.63
C THR A 140 -7.01 -0.36 -1.94
N TRP A 141 -6.01 -0.72 -2.78
CA TRP A 141 -5.82 -0.07 -4.08
C TRP A 141 -6.93 -0.34 -5.08
N LYS A 142 -7.49 -1.55 -5.07
CA LYS A 142 -8.61 -1.91 -5.93
C LYS A 142 -9.85 -1.11 -5.56
N ASN A 143 -10.15 -0.99 -4.27
CA ASN A 143 -11.31 -0.24 -3.77
C ASN A 143 -11.19 1.24 -4.15
N MET A 144 -10.03 1.86 -3.94
CA MET A 144 -9.81 3.24 -4.33
C MET A 144 -10.00 3.48 -5.83
N GLN A 145 -9.42 2.63 -6.69
CA GLN A 145 -9.60 2.73 -8.15
C GLN A 145 -11.08 2.55 -8.54
N GLN A 146 -11.77 1.62 -7.88
CA GLN A 146 -13.19 1.38 -8.08
C GLN A 146 -14.02 2.61 -7.70
N GLU A 147 -13.83 3.17 -6.51
CA GLU A 147 -14.56 4.34 -6.03
C GLU A 147 -14.32 5.58 -6.92
N ILE A 148 -13.08 5.80 -7.37
CA ILE A 148 -12.79 6.90 -8.30
C ILE A 148 -13.48 6.67 -9.65
N SER A 149 -13.42 5.45 -10.19
CA SER A 149 -14.07 5.14 -11.46
C SER A 149 -15.59 5.26 -11.36
N GLU A 150 -16.19 4.82 -10.26
CA GLU A 150 -17.62 4.96 -9.98
C GLU A 150 -18.00 6.44 -9.87
N TRP A 151 -17.24 7.24 -9.13
CA TRP A 151 -17.47 8.68 -8.99
C TRP A 151 -17.40 9.42 -10.34
N ILE A 152 -16.46 9.06 -11.22
CA ILE A 152 -16.35 9.66 -12.56
C ILE A 152 -17.44 9.17 -13.51
N ASN A 153 -17.90 7.94 -13.38
CA ASN A 153 -18.94 7.36 -14.25
C ASN A 153 -20.35 7.68 -13.75
N ASP A 154 -20.50 8.27 -12.57
CA ASP A 154 -21.79 8.72 -12.05
C ASP A 154 -22.26 9.94 -12.86
N ASP A 155 -23.22 9.72 -13.75
CA ASP A 155 -23.77 10.75 -14.64
C ASP A 155 -24.41 11.93 -13.89
N GLU A 156 -24.89 11.73 -12.66
CA GLU A 156 -25.52 12.80 -11.86
C GLU A 156 -24.46 13.74 -11.24
N ILE A 157 -23.25 13.24 -10.98
CA ILE A 157 -22.20 13.95 -10.23
C ILE A 157 -21.07 14.45 -11.15
N SER A 158 -20.70 13.66 -12.16
CA SER A 158 -19.48 13.86 -12.96
C SER A 158 -19.64 14.74 -14.21
N ASN A 159 -20.86 15.20 -14.53
CA ASN A 159 -21.20 15.86 -15.79
C ASN A 159 -20.89 15.01 -17.05
N GLY A 160 -21.05 13.69 -16.97
CA GLY A 160 -20.86 12.77 -18.10
C GLY A 160 -19.40 12.37 -18.35
N GLY A 161 -18.62 12.27 -17.27
CA GLY A 161 -17.26 11.72 -17.32
C GLY A 161 -17.27 10.23 -17.71
N GLN A 162 -16.12 9.73 -18.17
CA GLN A 162 -15.93 8.31 -18.45
C GLN A 162 -14.56 7.86 -17.95
N ALA A 163 -14.56 6.84 -17.10
CA ALA A 163 -13.37 6.23 -16.53
C ALA A 163 -13.40 4.71 -16.72
N SER A 164 -12.22 4.14 -16.86
CA SER A 164 -11.99 2.70 -16.85
C SER A 164 -10.74 2.38 -16.05
N ILE A 165 -10.73 1.23 -15.40
CA ILE A 165 -9.62 0.80 -14.54
C ILE A 165 -8.65 -0.04 -15.39
N ASN A 166 -7.38 0.37 -15.40
CA ASN A 166 -6.34 -0.42 -16.03
C ASN A 166 -5.96 -1.62 -15.16
N PRO A 167 -5.66 -2.80 -15.75
CA PRO A 167 -5.18 -3.94 -14.98
C PRO A 167 -3.91 -3.60 -14.18
N PRO A 168 -3.85 -3.91 -12.88
CA PRO A 168 -2.67 -3.62 -12.08
C PRO A 168 -1.49 -4.51 -12.52
N LYS A 169 -0.28 -3.95 -12.47
CA LYS A 169 0.95 -4.71 -12.67
C LYS A 169 1.69 -4.86 -11.35
N ALA A 170 1.55 -6.03 -10.72
CA ALA A 170 2.27 -6.37 -9.50
C ALA A 170 3.45 -7.31 -9.82
N LEU A 171 4.62 -7.01 -9.26
CA LEU A 171 5.78 -7.90 -9.26
C LEU A 171 6.14 -8.19 -7.80
N ARG A 172 6.05 -9.45 -7.40
CA ARG A 172 6.37 -9.88 -6.04
C ARG A 172 7.71 -10.60 -6.04
N VAL A 173 8.65 -10.10 -5.25
CA VAL A 173 9.95 -10.75 -5.07
C VAL A 173 9.75 -11.91 -4.10
N LYS A 174 9.98 -13.14 -4.58
CA LYS A 174 9.99 -14.35 -3.75
C LYS A 174 11.28 -14.40 -2.93
N LYS A 175 11.33 -13.63 -1.83
CA LYS A 175 12.53 -13.50 -1.00
C LYS A 175 13.05 -14.84 -0.50
N GLN A 176 12.14 -15.73 -0.07
CA GLN A 176 12.50 -17.06 0.41
C GLN A 176 13.17 -17.90 -0.67
N THR A 177 12.62 -17.92 -1.89
CA THR A 177 13.26 -18.56 -3.04
C THR A 177 14.64 -17.98 -3.35
N ILE A 178 14.83 -16.66 -3.20
CA ILE A 178 16.16 -16.04 -3.37
C ILE A 178 17.12 -16.52 -2.29
N ILE A 179 16.69 -16.56 -1.02
CA ILE A 179 17.52 -17.06 0.08
C ILE A 179 17.91 -18.51 -0.19
N GLU A 180 16.95 -19.37 -0.54
CA GLU A 180 17.19 -20.77 -0.89
C GLU A 180 18.19 -20.91 -2.05
N ILE A 181 18.06 -20.13 -3.12
CA ILE A 181 19.04 -20.12 -4.23
C ILE A 181 20.43 -19.71 -3.74
N LEU A 182 20.52 -18.74 -2.83
CA LEU A 182 21.80 -18.22 -2.34
C LEU A 182 22.45 -19.12 -1.28
N THR A 183 21.67 -19.93 -0.55
CA THR A 183 22.16 -20.76 0.56
C THR A 183 22.17 -22.26 0.25
N SER A 184 21.47 -22.71 -0.79
CA SER A 184 21.42 -24.11 -1.21
C SER A 184 22.58 -24.46 -2.14
N THR A 185 22.94 -25.75 -2.16
CA THR A 185 23.83 -26.34 -3.17
C THR A 185 23.07 -26.83 -4.40
N GLU A 186 21.73 -26.76 -4.37
CA GLU A 186 20.87 -27.10 -5.49
C GLU A 186 20.97 -26.07 -6.62
N SER A 187 20.81 -26.53 -7.86
CA SER A 187 20.75 -25.62 -9.00
C SER A 187 19.44 -24.83 -9.00
N ILE A 188 19.46 -23.63 -9.59
CA ILE A 188 18.27 -22.77 -9.74
C ILE A 188 17.07 -23.54 -10.31
N ASN A 189 17.30 -24.44 -11.28
CA ASN A 189 16.23 -25.23 -11.90
C ASN A 189 15.57 -26.23 -10.93
N GLN A 190 16.31 -26.78 -9.96
CA GLN A 190 15.78 -27.72 -8.95
C GLN A 190 14.92 -26.99 -7.92
N ILE A 191 15.37 -25.82 -7.48
CA ILE A 191 14.64 -25.00 -6.50
C ILE A 191 13.31 -24.52 -7.11
N LEU A 192 13.33 -24.05 -8.36
CA LEU A 192 12.11 -23.59 -9.05
C LEU A 192 11.08 -24.69 -9.31
N SER A 193 11.48 -25.97 -9.34
CA SER A 193 10.54 -27.10 -9.53
C SER A 193 9.78 -27.51 -8.27
N ASN A 194 10.22 -27.07 -7.08
CA ASN A 194 9.64 -27.47 -5.79
C ASN A 194 8.45 -26.59 -5.35
N CYS A 195 8.19 -25.48 -6.04
CA CYS A 195 7.14 -24.52 -5.69
C CYS A 195 5.90 -24.58 -6.61
N ASN A 196 5.63 -25.72 -7.25
CA ASN A 196 4.43 -25.97 -8.07
C ASN A 196 3.41 -26.84 -7.35
#